data_AF-A0A7L1QDP6-F1
#
_entry.id   AF-A0A7L1QDP6-F1
#
_cell.length_a   1.000
_cell.length_b   1.000
_cell.length_c   1.000
_cell.angle_alpha   90.00
_cell.angle_beta   90.00
_cell.angle_gamma   90.00
#
_symmetry.space_group_name_H-M   'P 1'
#
loop_
_entity.id
_entity.type
_entity.pdbx_description
1 polymer ?
#
loop_
_entity_poly.entity_id
_entity_poly.type
_entity_poly.pdbx_seq_one_letter_code
_entity_poly.pdbx_strand_id
1 'polypeptide(L)'
;TINRRGAIKQAKIHYIKNHEFIATFFGQPTFCSVCRDFVWGLNKQGYKCRQCNAAIHKKCIDKIIGRCTGTAANSRDTMFQKERFNIDMPHRFRVYNYMSPTFCDHCGSLLWGLVKQGLKCEECGMNVHHKCQKKVANLCGINQKLLAEALNQVSQKSTRRSDSGSVESVGIYQDFDKKHKTPGGDTTADNSEYDKLWEVNTTKPVPRAARRKFNIDSFVFHKVLGKGSFGKVLLAELKGKNEFFAVKALKKDVVLIDDDVECTMVEKRVLALAWENPFLTHLYCTFQTKDHLFFIMEFLNGGDLMFHIQDKGRFDLYRATFYGAEIVCGLQFLHSKGIIYRDLKLDNVMLDKEGHIKIADFGMCKENVGGDNKASTFCGTPDYIAPEILQGLRYTFSVDWWSFGVLLYEMLI
;
A
#
# COMPACT_ATOMS: atom_id res chain seq x y z
N THR A 1 10.03 -34.06 28.48
CA THR A 1 10.30 -33.29 27.23
C THR A 1 10.15 -31.81 27.53
N ILE A 2 11.24 -31.05 27.38
CA ILE A 2 11.37 -29.65 27.81
C ILE A 2 10.54 -28.73 26.90
N ASN A 3 9.59 -28.01 27.50
CA ASN A 3 8.83 -26.92 26.88
C ASN A 3 9.76 -25.75 26.54
N ARG A 4 10.08 -25.54 25.27
CA ARG A 4 10.71 -24.30 24.80
C ARG A 4 9.65 -23.20 24.70
N ARG A 5 9.57 -22.38 25.76
CA ARG A 5 8.88 -21.09 25.77
C ARG A 5 9.44 -20.19 24.65
N GLY A 6 8.54 -19.47 23.99
CA GLY A 6 8.81 -18.68 22.79
C GLY A 6 9.97 -17.71 22.92
N ALA A 7 10.81 -17.67 21.88
CA ALA A 7 11.78 -16.62 21.69
C ALA A 7 11.05 -15.29 21.46
N ILE A 8 11.10 -14.38 22.44
CA ILE A 8 10.68 -12.99 22.27
C ILE A 8 11.71 -12.35 21.33
N LYS A 9 11.41 -12.29 20.02
CA LYS A 9 12.16 -11.46 19.08
C LYS A 9 12.01 -10.01 19.54
N GLN A 10 13.10 -9.40 20.02
CA GLN A 10 13.13 -7.97 20.31
C GLN A 10 12.72 -7.20 19.04
N ALA A 11 11.75 -6.29 19.17
CA ALA A 11 11.29 -5.51 18.04
C ALA A 11 12.43 -4.62 17.53
N LYS A 12 12.76 -4.73 16.23
CA LYS A 12 13.74 -3.86 15.57
C LYS A 12 13.35 -2.40 15.76
N ILE A 13 14.24 -1.61 16.35
CA ILE A 13 14.06 -0.18 16.59
C ILE A 13 14.71 0.58 15.43
N HIS A 14 13.95 1.51 14.84
CA HIS A 14 14.44 2.41 13.79
C HIS A 14 14.71 3.79 14.42
N TYR A 15 15.96 4.25 14.35
CA TYR A 15 16.40 5.53 14.89
C TYR A 15 16.46 6.60 13.79
N ILE A 16 15.51 7.53 13.78
CA ILE A 16 15.42 8.59 12.76
C ILE A 16 15.11 9.92 13.44
N LYS A 17 15.98 10.92 13.26
CA LYS A 17 15.81 12.27 13.83
C LYS A 17 15.43 12.25 15.32
N ASN A 18 16.11 11.41 16.10
CA ASN A 18 15.89 11.16 17.55
C ASN A 18 14.58 10.44 17.90
N HIS A 19 13.80 9.99 16.92
CA HIS A 19 12.68 9.09 17.18
C HIS A 19 13.15 7.64 17.28
N GLU A 20 12.63 6.92 18.27
CA GLU A 20 12.70 5.46 18.37
C GLU A 20 11.43 4.82 17.84
N PHE A 21 11.40 4.49 16.55
CA PHE A 21 10.25 3.89 15.90
C PHE A 21 10.25 2.37 16.04
N ILE A 22 9.12 1.81 16.46
CA ILE A 22 8.88 0.37 16.47
C ILE A 22 7.70 0.02 15.57
N ALA A 23 7.84 -1.06 14.81
CA ALA A 23 6.76 -1.56 13.97
C ALA A 23 5.60 -1.99 14.88
N THR A 24 4.43 -1.37 14.69
CA THR A 24 3.29 -1.41 15.61
C THR A 24 2.03 -1.82 14.88
N PHE A 25 1.25 -2.70 15.51
CA PHE A 25 -0.14 -2.97 15.14
C PHE A 25 -1.03 -1.93 15.83
N PHE A 26 -1.76 -1.14 15.05
CA PHE A 26 -2.73 -0.16 15.54
C PHE A 26 -4.12 -0.81 15.52
N GLY A 27 -4.59 -1.22 16.71
CA GLY A 27 -5.93 -1.79 16.88
C GLY A 27 -7.08 -0.79 16.79
N GLN A 28 -6.81 0.44 16.35
CA GLN A 28 -7.79 1.52 16.19
C GLN A 28 -7.41 2.37 14.97
N PRO A 29 -8.38 3.06 14.34
CA PRO A 29 -8.07 3.93 13.21
C PRO A 29 -6.99 4.95 13.60
N THR A 30 -5.90 4.93 12.86
CA THR A 30 -4.70 5.73 13.14
C THR A 30 -4.25 6.41 11.85
N PHE A 31 -4.02 7.72 11.90
CA PHE A 31 -3.57 8.50 10.75
C PHE A 31 -2.08 8.85 10.86
N CYS A 32 -1.41 8.92 9.71
CA CYS A 32 0.02 9.19 9.66
C CYS A 32 0.32 10.65 9.95
N SER A 33 1.22 10.95 10.87
CA SER A 33 1.59 12.33 11.21
C SER A 33 2.35 13.09 10.10
N VAL A 34 2.81 12.38 9.05
CA VAL A 34 3.56 12.95 7.93
C VAL A 34 2.65 13.28 6.76
N CYS A 35 1.87 12.30 6.25
CA CYS A 35 1.01 12.50 5.09
C CYS A 35 -0.47 12.73 5.44
N ARG A 36 -0.87 12.53 6.69
CA ARG A 36 -2.25 12.62 7.19
C ARG A 36 -3.22 11.59 6.61
N ASP A 37 -2.73 10.64 5.81
CA ASP A 37 -3.53 9.53 5.31
C ASP A 37 -3.67 8.43 6.36
N PHE A 38 -4.71 7.61 6.21
CA PHE A 38 -5.01 6.49 7.08
C PHE A 38 -3.90 5.42 7.05
N VAL A 39 -3.45 4.96 8.23
CA VAL A 39 -2.43 3.90 8.38
C VAL A 39 -3.10 2.54 8.43
N TRP A 40 -2.94 1.77 7.36
CA TRP A 40 -3.59 0.47 7.16
C TRP A 40 -2.58 -0.62 6.76
N GLY A 41 -3.01 -1.89 6.83
CA GLY A 41 -2.20 -3.08 6.60
C GLY A 41 -2.71 -4.27 7.42
N LEU A 42 -2.42 -5.51 7.00
CA LEU A 42 -2.97 -6.71 7.68
C LEU A 42 -2.27 -7.07 9.00
N ASN A 43 -1.08 -6.50 9.27
CA ASN A 43 -0.27 -6.72 10.46
C ASN A 43 0.19 -5.39 11.09
N LYS A 44 1.49 -5.23 11.38
CA LYS A 44 2.06 -3.99 11.91
C LYS A 44 1.95 -2.89 10.85
N GLN A 45 0.82 -2.18 10.81
CA GLN A 45 0.43 -1.26 9.74
C GLN A 45 1.39 -0.06 9.57
N GLY A 46 2.17 0.25 10.61
CA GLY A 46 3.09 1.38 10.57
C GLY A 46 4.09 1.36 11.71
N TYR A 47 4.74 2.51 11.90
CA TYR A 47 5.67 2.72 13.00
C TYR A 47 5.07 3.66 14.05
N LYS A 48 5.30 3.35 15.31
CA LYS A 48 5.00 4.23 16.44
C LYS A 48 6.26 4.59 17.18
N CYS A 49 6.48 5.88 17.41
CA CYS A 49 7.61 6.33 18.21
C CYS A 49 7.37 6.00 19.68
N ARG A 50 8.30 5.28 20.33
CA ARG A 50 8.19 4.91 21.75
C ARG A 50 8.18 6.12 22.69
N GLN A 51 8.83 7.21 22.29
CA GLN A 51 9.00 8.39 23.13
C GLN A 51 7.82 9.36 22.99
N CYS A 52 7.55 9.84 21.77
CA CYS A 52 6.53 10.86 21.54
C CYS A 52 5.16 10.30 21.12
N ASN A 53 5.04 8.99 20.88
CA ASN A 53 3.85 8.33 20.33
C ASN A 53 3.44 8.76 18.91
N ALA A 54 4.32 9.45 18.16
CA ALA A 54 4.04 9.75 16.75
C ALA A 54 3.77 8.46 15.96
N ALA A 55 2.70 8.45 15.17
CA ALA A 55 2.32 7.32 14.34
C ALA A 55 2.50 7.66 12.87
N ILE A 56 3.16 6.79 12.11
CA ILE A 56 3.48 7.01 10.70
C ILE A 56 3.35 5.74 9.88
N HIS A 57 3.12 5.87 8.57
CA HIS A 57 3.30 4.74 7.65
C HIS A 57 4.75 4.30 7.60
N LYS A 58 4.97 3.03 7.22
CA LYS A 58 6.31 2.52 6.94
C LYS A 58 7.01 3.30 5.83
N LYS A 59 6.30 3.59 4.73
CA LYS A 59 6.78 4.41 3.60
C LYS A 59 7.07 5.88 3.93
N CYS A 60 6.60 6.39 5.06
CA CYS A 60 6.79 7.78 5.48
C CYS A 60 7.98 7.95 6.44
N ILE A 61 8.67 6.87 6.80
CA ILE A 61 9.72 6.89 7.81
C ILE A 61 10.90 7.80 7.43
N ASP A 62 11.29 7.82 6.15
CA ASP A 62 12.38 8.66 5.63
C ASP A 62 11.93 10.09 5.28
N LYS A 63 10.62 10.38 5.39
CA LYS A 63 10.03 11.70 5.11
C LYS A 63 9.88 12.56 6.36
N ILE A 64 10.35 12.09 7.52
CA ILE A 64 10.26 12.79 8.79
C ILE A 64 11.29 13.92 8.83
N ILE A 65 10.80 15.13 9.04
CA ILE A 65 11.65 16.34 9.13
C ILE A 65 11.83 16.75 10.59
N GLY A 66 10.76 16.69 11.38
CA GLY A 66 10.77 17.06 12.79
C GLY A 66 11.65 16.13 13.62
N ARG A 67 12.41 16.70 14.55
CA ARG A 67 13.13 15.93 15.58
C ARG A 67 12.17 15.51 16.69
N CYS A 68 12.41 14.35 17.28
CA CYS A 68 11.63 13.90 18.43
C CYS A 68 11.83 14.86 19.62
N THR A 69 10.72 15.42 20.13
CA THR A 69 10.74 16.24 21.35
C THR A 69 10.62 15.41 22.63
N GLY A 70 10.50 14.08 22.50
CA GLY A 70 10.38 13.13 23.62
C GLY A 70 11.72 12.72 24.24
N THR A 71 12.85 13.11 23.65
CA THR A 71 14.20 12.93 24.22
C THR A 71 14.67 14.26 24.79
N ALA A 72 14.82 14.35 26.11
CA ALA A 72 15.62 15.41 26.70
C ALA A 72 17.10 15.15 26.36
N ALA A 73 17.57 15.64 25.22
CA ALA A 73 18.98 15.61 24.87
C ALA A 73 19.37 16.96 24.24
N ASN A 74 19.76 17.88 25.11
CA ASN A 74 20.67 18.96 24.76
C ASN A 74 22.00 18.32 24.35
N SER A 75 22.23 18.08 23.06
CA SER A 75 23.56 17.81 22.54
C SER A 75 23.92 18.87 21.51
N ARG A 76 25.19 19.29 21.51
CA ARG A 76 25.77 20.37 20.69
C ARG A 76 25.48 20.26 19.18
N ASP A 77 25.02 19.11 18.70
CA ASP A 77 24.49 18.89 17.34
C ASP A 77 23.17 19.63 17.04
N THR A 78 22.54 20.26 18.04
CA THR A 78 21.37 21.14 17.85
C THR A 78 21.73 22.48 17.23
N MET A 79 23.01 22.89 17.22
CA MET A 79 23.41 24.19 16.64
C MET A 79 23.74 24.08 15.15
N PHE A 80 24.44 23.03 14.69
CA PHE A 80 24.94 22.95 13.32
C PHE A 80 23.88 22.73 12.22
N GLN A 81 22.66 22.28 12.55
CA GLN A 81 21.57 22.14 11.56
C GLN A 81 20.46 23.20 11.71
N LYS A 82 20.49 24.03 12.76
CA LYS A 82 19.59 25.19 12.88
C LYS A 82 19.92 26.28 11.84
N GLU A 83 21.14 26.28 11.29
CA GLU A 83 21.65 27.41 10.50
C GLU A 83 21.35 27.38 9.00
N ARG A 84 20.82 26.29 8.43
CA ARG A 84 20.60 26.23 6.96
C ARG A 84 19.16 26.41 6.50
N PHE A 85 18.18 26.14 7.37
CA PHE A 85 16.77 26.49 7.16
C PHE A 85 16.17 26.81 8.53
N ASN A 86 15.86 28.08 8.79
CA ASN A 86 15.16 28.55 9.99
C ASN A 86 13.74 27.97 10.03
N ILE A 87 13.61 26.70 10.41
CA ILE A 87 12.31 26.02 10.50
C ILE A 87 12.01 25.70 11.96
N ASP A 88 11.74 26.75 12.73
CA ASP A 88 11.27 26.68 14.12
C ASP A 88 10.05 27.59 14.25
N MET A 89 8.93 27.16 13.64
CA MET A 89 7.67 27.90 13.63
C MET A 89 6.68 27.22 14.60
N PRO A 90 6.47 27.78 15.81
CA PRO A 90 5.64 27.14 16.82
C PRO A 90 4.16 27.19 16.43
N HIS A 91 3.41 26.18 16.86
CA HIS A 91 1.96 26.13 16.68
C HIS A 91 1.23 26.98 17.73
N ARG A 92 0.24 27.76 17.30
CA ARG A 92 -0.70 28.48 18.18
C ARG A 92 -1.93 27.62 18.45
N PHE A 93 -1.86 26.74 19.45
CA PHE A 93 -2.94 25.83 19.81
C PHE A 93 -3.97 26.49 20.74
N ARG A 94 -5.27 26.28 20.45
CA ARG A 94 -6.39 26.61 21.34
C ARG A 94 -7.30 25.41 21.55
N VAL A 95 -7.96 25.36 22.70
CA VAL A 95 -8.97 24.33 22.99
C VAL A 95 -10.12 24.43 22.00
N TYR A 96 -10.51 23.30 21.41
CA TYR A 96 -11.52 23.26 20.35
C TYR A 96 -12.58 22.18 20.60
N ASN A 97 -13.81 22.47 20.19
CA ASN A 97 -14.94 21.54 20.23
C ASN A 97 -15.15 20.97 18.82
N TYR A 98 -14.84 19.69 18.64
CA TYR A 98 -15.01 19.01 17.35
C TYR A 98 -16.44 18.48 17.21
N MET A 99 -17.07 18.75 16.07
CA MET A 99 -18.46 18.33 15.77
C MET A 99 -18.55 16.99 15.05
N SER A 100 -17.40 16.43 14.63
CA SER A 100 -17.28 15.14 13.97
C SER A 100 -16.06 14.38 14.51
N PRO A 101 -16.02 13.04 14.36
CA PRO A 101 -14.87 12.23 14.75
C PRO A 101 -13.57 12.79 14.12
N THR A 102 -12.69 13.33 14.94
CA THR A 102 -11.46 13.99 14.50
C THR A 102 -10.26 13.30 15.13
N PHE A 103 -9.18 13.12 14.37
CA PHE A 103 -7.99 12.40 14.81
C PHE A 103 -6.85 13.36 15.13
N CYS A 104 -5.99 12.94 16.05
CA CYS A 104 -4.79 13.68 16.41
C CYS A 104 -3.74 13.55 15.29
N ASP A 105 -3.32 14.66 14.70
CA ASP A 105 -2.31 14.71 13.63
C ASP A 105 -0.89 14.31 14.10
N HIS A 106 -0.71 14.08 15.41
CA HIS A 106 0.57 13.64 15.97
C HIS A 106 0.58 12.13 16.24
N CYS A 107 -0.29 11.64 17.12
CA CYS A 107 -0.32 10.23 17.48
C CYS A 107 -1.26 9.38 16.62
N GLY A 108 -1.99 10.01 15.70
CA GLY A 108 -2.91 9.39 14.76
C GLY A 108 -4.24 8.93 15.37
N SER A 109 -4.37 8.86 16.69
CA SER A 109 -5.56 8.32 17.38
C SER A 109 -6.68 9.35 17.53
N LEU A 110 -7.92 8.87 17.69
CA LEU A 110 -9.13 9.69 17.84
C LEU A 110 -9.03 10.67 19.01
N LEU A 111 -9.51 11.91 18.81
CA LEU A 111 -9.74 12.90 19.86
C LEU A 111 -11.06 12.56 20.58
N TRP A 112 -10.96 11.80 21.67
CA TRP A 112 -12.11 11.31 22.43
C TRP A 112 -12.75 12.40 23.31
N GLY A 113 -14.08 12.38 23.40
CA GLY A 113 -14.87 13.23 24.31
C GLY A 113 -16.05 13.94 23.60
N LEU A 114 -17.00 14.44 24.39
CA LEU A 114 -18.16 15.20 23.89
C LEU A 114 -17.86 16.69 23.68
N VAL A 115 -16.98 17.26 24.50
CA VAL A 115 -16.57 18.67 24.43
C VAL A 115 -15.08 18.80 24.72
N LYS A 116 -14.43 19.84 24.17
CA LYS A 116 -13.02 20.18 24.41
C LYS A 116 -12.06 19.00 24.22
N GLN A 117 -12.35 18.16 23.21
CA GLN A 117 -11.67 16.87 22.98
C GLN A 117 -10.16 17.02 22.75
N GLY A 118 -9.74 18.18 22.25
CA GLY A 118 -8.35 18.48 22.01
C GLY A 118 -8.09 19.95 21.72
N LEU A 119 -6.96 20.18 21.06
CA LEU A 119 -6.46 21.47 20.68
C LEU A 119 -6.43 21.56 19.15
N LYS A 120 -6.75 22.73 18.61
CA LYS A 120 -6.61 23.04 17.19
C LYS A 120 -5.64 24.21 17.03
N CYS A 121 -4.71 24.11 16.11
CA CYS A 121 -3.84 25.21 15.76
C CYS A 121 -4.63 26.22 14.91
N GLU A 122 -4.64 27.49 15.33
CA GLU A 122 -5.38 28.55 14.64
C GLU A 122 -4.80 28.87 13.25
N GLU A 123 -3.50 28.68 13.07
CA GLU A 123 -2.78 29.04 11.84
C GLU A 123 -2.87 27.95 10.77
N CYS A 124 -2.56 26.70 11.14
CA CYS A 124 -2.43 25.60 10.16
C CYS A 124 -3.54 24.54 10.28
N GLY A 125 -4.46 24.69 11.22
CA GLY A 125 -5.57 23.76 11.43
C GLY A 125 -5.19 22.41 12.03
N MET A 126 -3.93 22.22 12.46
CA MET A 126 -3.47 20.96 13.07
C MET A 126 -4.25 20.63 14.34
N ASN A 127 -4.75 19.40 14.45
CA ASN A 127 -5.56 18.92 15.56
C ASN A 127 -4.74 17.97 16.43
N VAL A 128 -4.67 18.19 17.74
CA VAL A 128 -3.87 17.36 18.65
C VAL A 128 -4.55 17.14 20.00
N HIS A 129 -4.25 16.03 20.68
CA HIS A 129 -4.64 15.88 22.09
C HIS A 129 -3.91 16.91 22.95
N HIS A 130 -4.53 17.30 24.08
CA HIS A 130 -3.89 18.11 25.12
C HIS A 130 -2.50 17.55 25.53
N LYS A 131 -2.42 16.23 25.75
CA LYS A 131 -1.17 15.53 26.09
C LYS A 131 -0.13 15.47 24.96
N CYS A 132 -0.56 15.69 23.72
CA CYS A 132 0.30 15.66 22.54
C CYS A 132 0.89 17.03 22.21
N GLN A 133 0.33 18.14 22.73
CA GLN A 133 0.76 19.51 22.43
C GLN A 133 2.29 19.70 22.55
N LYS A 134 2.88 19.29 23.68
CA LYS A 134 4.32 19.43 23.93
C LYS A 134 5.18 18.43 23.15
N LYS A 135 4.56 17.46 22.48
CA LYS A 135 5.22 16.37 21.74
C LYS A 135 5.30 16.63 20.23
N VAL A 136 4.67 17.70 19.76
CA VAL A 136 4.62 18.13 18.36
C VAL A 136 5.86 18.97 18.04
N ALA A 137 6.41 18.83 16.84
CA ALA A 137 7.52 19.64 16.36
C ALA A 137 7.06 21.05 15.95
N ASN A 138 7.93 22.05 16.07
CA ASN A 138 7.66 23.43 15.69
C ASN A 138 7.75 23.63 14.16
N LEU A 139 6.81 23.03 13.43
CA LEU A 139 6.74 23.06 11.96
C LEU A 139 5.39 23.61 11.48
N CYS A 140 4.85 24.62 12.17
CA CYS A 140 3.55 25.21 11.84
C CYS A 140 3.54 25.74 10.39
N GLY A 141 2.44 25.49 9.67
CA GLY A 141 2.26 25.94 8.28
C GLY A 141 3.06 25.15 7.23
N ILE A 142 3.84 24.13 7.63
CA ILE A 142 4.75 23.42 6.73
C ILE A 142 4.24 22.02 6.41
N ASN A 143 4.14 21.71 5.13
CA ASN A 143 3.85 20.36 4.66
C ASN A 143 5.13 19.51 4.66
N GLN A 144 5.25 18.60 5.63
CA GLN A 144 6.43 17.76 5.81
C GLN A 144 6.73 16.88 4.59
N LYS A 145 5.69 16.38 3.89
CA LYS A 145 5.89 15.55 2.69
C LYS A 145 6.50 16.35 1.55
N LEU A 146 5.94 17.53 1.24
CA LEU A 146 6.44 18.39 0.16
C LEU A 146 7.85 18.90 0.46
N LEU A 147 8.11 19.28 1.71
CA LEU A 147 9.44 19.75 2.10
C LEU A 147 10.48 18.63 2.03
N ALA A 148 10.13 17.39 2.43
CA ALA A 148 11.04 16.25 2.32
C ALA A 148 11.36 15.95 0.85
N GLU A 149 10.36 16.05 -0.02
CA GLU A 149 10.52 15.88 -1.47
C GLU A 149 11.41 16.99 -2.07
N ALA A 150 11.25 18.25 -1.66
CA ALA A 150 12.11 19.35 -2.07
C ALA A 150 13.56 19.21 -1.57
N LEU A 151 13.77 18.83 -0.31
CA LEU A 151 15.10 18.60 0.27
C LEU A 151 15.85 17.48 -0.45
N ASN A 152 15.15 16.41 -0.83
CA ASN A 152 15.75 15.32 -1.59
C ASN A 152 16.21 15.75 -2.99
N GLN A 153 15.52 16.70 -3.64
CA GLN A 153 15.94 17.26 -4.94
C GLN A 153 17.18 18.16 -4.83
N VAL A 154 17.30 18.94 -3.74
CA VAL A 154 18.46 19.81 -3.51
C VAL A 154 19.72 19.00 -3.18
N SER A 155 19.57 17.93 -2.39
CA SER A 155 20.69 17.02 -2.06
C SER A 155 21.28 16.34 -3.32
N GLN A 156 20.44 16.00 -4.29
CA GLN A 156 20.86 15.43 -5.58
C GLN A 156 21.56 16.43 -6.54
N LYS A 157 21.35 17.74 -6.37
CA LYS A 157 22.05 18.78 -7.15
C LYS A 157 23.45 19.08 -6.61
N SER A 158 23.71 18.84 -5.33
CA SER A 158 25.01 19.13 -4.71
C SER A 158 26.09 18.10 -5.07
N THR A 159 25.73 16.91 -5.56
CA THR A 159 26.67 15.87 -6.01
C THR A 159 27.08 16.00 -7.48
N ARG A 160 26.63 17.03 -8.21
CA ARG A 160 27.01 17.28 -9.62
C ARG A 160 27.83 18.56 -9.83
N ARG A 161 28.37 19.18 -8.77
CA ARG A 161 29.07 20.48 -8.86
C ARG A 161 30.50 20.50 -8.31
N SER A 162 31.11 19.33 -8.08
CA SER A 162 32.52 19.21 -7.75
C SER A 162 33.25 18.41 -8.83
N ASP A 163 33.33 18.99 -10.03
CA ASP A 163 34.52 18.86 -10.90
C ASP A 163 34.35 19.79 -12.10
N SER A 164 34.97 20.96 -12.05
CA SER A 164 35.20 21.78 -13.23
C SER A 164 36.43 22.66 -13.05
N GLY A 165 37.52 22.21 -13.67
CA GLY A 165 38.75 22.92 -14.03
C GLY A 165 39.69 21.85 -14.59
N SER A 166 40.14 21.81 -15.83
CA SER A 166 40.34 22.85 -16.86
C SER A 166 40.53 22.21 -18.26
N VAL A 167 39.87 22.78 -19.27
CA VAL A 167 40.30 23.15 -20.63
C VAL A 167 41.12 22.15 -21.52
N GLU A 168 40.52 21.87 -22.71
CA GLU A 168 41.05 21.50 -24.05
C GLU A 168 41.73 20.11 -24.24
N SER A 169 41.59 19.37 -25.35
CA SER A 169 41.42 19.71 -26.78
C SER A 169 40.88 18.50 -27.59
N VAL A 170 40.53 18.75 -28.85
CA VAL A 170 39.85 17.90 -29.87
C VAL A 170 40.82 16.99 -30.66
N GLY A 171 40.35 15.82 -31.13
CA GLY A 171 40.92 14.97 -32.23
C GLY A 171 40.44 13.51 -32.08
N ILE A 172 39.63 12.85 -32.93
CA ILE A 172 39.61 12.47 -34.38
C ILE A 172 40.72 11.46 -34.81
N TYR A 173 40.28 10.34 -35.43
CA TYR A 173 40.94 9.18 -36.08
C TYR A 173 41.39 8.03 -35.14
N GLN A 174 40.88 6.78 -35.20
CA GLN A 174 40.74 5.72 -36.24
C GLN A 174 41.79 4.60 -36.04
N ASP A 175 41.26 3.37 -35.92
CA ASP A 175 41.74 2.04 -36.35
C ASP A 175 43.23 1.61 -36.19
N PHE A 176 43.46 0.41 -35.59
CA PHE A 176 43.90 -0.82 -36.30
C PHE A 176 44.18 -2.00 -35.31
N ASP A 177 43.29 -2.98 -35.34
CA ASP A 177 43.50 -4.38 -35.75
C ASP A 177 44.37 -5.43 -34.97
N LYS A 178 43.79 -6.65 -34.90
CA LYS A 178 44.33 -8.05 -34.84
C LYS A 178 44.35 -8.92 -33.55
N LYS A 179 43.32 -9.80 -33.51
CA LYS A 179 43.32 -11.29 -33.53
C LYS A 179 44.17 -12.18 -32.56
N HIS A 180 43.40 -13.01 -31.83
CA HIS A 180 43.46 -14.49 -31.65
C HIS A 180 44.14 -15.19 -30.44
N LYS A 181 43.32 -16.08 -29.83
CA LYS A 181 43.54 -17.39 -29.15
C LYS A 181 43.50 -17.46 -27.60
N THR A 182 42.49 -18.19 -27.13
CA THR A 182 42.31 -18.93 -25.85
C THR A 182 43.30 -20.12 -25.73
N PRO A 183 43.41 -20.90 -24.60
CA PRO A 183 42.48 -21.04 -23.44
C PRO A 183 43.11 -21.16 -22.02
N GLY A 184 42.27 -21.03 -20.98
CA GLY A 184 42.41 -21.80 -19.73
C GLY A 184 42.48 -21.03 -18.40
N GLY A 185 41.61 -21.42 -17.45
CA GLY A 185 41.93 -21.49 -16.02
C GLY A 185 41.28 -20.47 -15.05
N ASP A 186 40.25 -20.93 -14.33
CA ASP A 186 39.92 -20.72 -12.89
C ASP A 186 39.93 -19.28 -12.32
N THR A 187 38.92 -18.77 -11.61
CA THR A 187 38.08 -19.34 -10.55
C THR A 187 37.03 -18.27 -10.18
N THR A 188 35.82 -18.64 -9.73
CA THR A 188 35.13 -18.06 -8.55
C THR A 188 33.63 -18.44 -8.51
N ALA A 189 33.13 -18.50 -7.28
CA ALA A 189 31.73 -18.51 -6.84
C ALA A 189 31.08 -19.88 -6.60
N ASP A 190 31.44 -20.46 -5.45
CA ASP A 190 30.62 -21.42 -4.73
C ASP A 190 29.53 -20.65 -3.95
N ASN A 191 28.26 -20.94 -4.25
CA ASN A 191 27.11 -20.49 -3.49
C ASN A 191 25.89 -21.35 -3.83
N SER A 192 25.77 -22.55 -3.26
CA SER A 192 24.49 -23.27 -3.25
C SER A 192 24.37 -24.27 -2.10
N GLU A 193 23.81 -23.83 -0.97
CA GLU A 193 23.34 -24.74 0.09
C GLU A 193 21.94 -24.33 0.58
N TYR A 194 20.96 -24.26 -0.32
CA TYR A 194 19.53 -24.19 0.06
C TYR A 194 18.57 -24.94 -0.90
N ASP A 195 19.06 -25.76 -1.83
CA ASP A 195 18.23 -26.40 -2.87
C ASP A 195 17.97 -27.91 -2.70
N LYS A 196 18.17 -28.51 -1.51
CA LYS A 196 17.99 -29.97 -1.33
C LYS A 196 17.10 -30.37 -0.15
N LEU A 197 15.84 -29.93 -0.13
CA LEU A 197 14.87 -30.39 0.90
C LEU A 197 13.49 -30.84 0.42
N TRP A 198 13.25 -31.06 -0.88
CA TRP A 198 11.90 -31.49 -1.35
C TRP A 198 11.84 -32.53 -2.48
N GLU A 199 12.84 -33.38 -2.70
CA GLU A 199 12.67 -34.52 -3.61
C GLU A 199 11.92 -35.67 -2.92
N VAL A 200 10.59 -35.67 -3.07
CA VAL A 200 9.74 -36.83 -2.82
C VAL A 200 9.51 -37.57 -4.14
N ASN A 201 9.94 -38.83 -4.18
CA ASN A 201 9.61 -39.81 -5.21
C ASN A 201 8.09 -39.95 -5.37
N THR A 202 7.54 -39.57 -6.52
CA THR A 202 6.26 -40.11 -7.02
C THR A 202 6.28 -40.22 -8.55
N THR A 203 5.52 -41.21 -9.01
CA THR A 203 5.47 -41.85 -10.32
C THR A 203 5.17 -40.92 -11.52
N LYS A 204 5.71 -41.29 -12.68
CA LYS A 204 5.60 -40.57 -13.97
C LYS A 204 4.16 -40.18 -14.33
N PRO A 205 3.84 -38.91 -14.61
CA PRO A 205 2.61 -38.52 -15.30
C PRO A 205 2.83 -38.36 -16.81
N VAL A 206 1.81 -38.79 -17.55
CA VAL A 206 1.56 -38.67 -19.00
C VAL A 206 1.75 -37.21 -19.50
N PRO A 207 2.25 -36.97 -20.73
CA PRO A 207 2.62 -35.63 -21.19
C PRO A 207 1.41 -34.70 -21.32
N ARG A 208 1.27 -33.78 -20.35
CA ARG A 208 0.35 -32.66 -20.40
C ARG A 208 0.88 -31.66 -21.44
N ALA A 209 0.06 -31.27 -22.41
CA ALA A 209 0.39 -30.24 -23.40
C ALA A 209 1.07 -29.04 -22.72
N ALA A 210 2.24 -28.62 -23.25
CA ALA A 210 3.10 -27.63 -22.64
C ALA A 210 2.33 -26.32 -22.40
N ARG A 211 2.01 -26.02 -21.13
CA ARG A 211 1.53 -24.70 -20.74
C ARG A 211 2.59 -23.67 -21.15
N ARG A 212 2.30 -22.85 -22.16
CA ARG A 212 3.17 -21.72 -22.55
C ARG A 212 3.45 -20.88 -21.30
N LYS A 213 4.73 -20.81 -20.91
CA LYS A 213 5.18 -19.91 -19.85
C LYS A 213 5.28 -18.51 -20.44
N PHE A 214 4.44 -17.59 -19.96
CA PHE A 214 4.53 -16.17 -20.29
C PHE A 214 5.59 -15.50 -19.43
N ASN A 215 6.25 -14.49 -19.99
CA ASN A 215 7.19 -13.61 -19.30
C ASN A 215 6.88 -12.15 -19.65
N ILE A 216 7.65 -11.22 -19.07
CA ILE A 216 7.45 -9.78 -19.31
C ILE A 216 7.60 -9.41 -20.79
N ASP A 217 8.51 -10.07 -21.51
CA ASP A 217 8.79 -9.81 -22.93
C ASP A 217 7.68 -10.31 -23.85
N SER A 218 6.72 -11.07 -23.33
CA SER A 218 5.53 -11.51 -24.07
C SER A 218 4.53 -10.36 -24.28
N PHE A 219 4.67 -9.25 -23.53
CA PHE A 219 3.70 -8.16 -23.52
C PHE A 219 4.32 -6.84 -24.00
N VAL A 220 3.50 -6.00 -24.63
CA VAL A 220 3.82 -4.61 -24.98
C VAL A 220 3.01 -3.71 -24.04
N PHE A 221 3.70 -2.91 -23.22
CA PHE A 221 3.05 -2.00 -22.27
C PHE A 221 2.72 -0.67 -22.94
N HIS A 222 1.46 -0.27 -22.88
CA HIS A 222 0.95 0.91 -23.58
C HIS A 222 0.74 2.10 -22.65
N LYS A 223 0.05 1.91 -21.52
CA LYS A 223 -0.37 3.02 -20.64
C LYS A 223 -0.45 2.59 -19.18
N VAL A 224 -0.18 3.50 -18.25
CA VAL A 224 -0.51 3.31 -16.83
C VAL A 224 -2.00 3.58 -16.63
N LEU A 225 -2.74 2.57 -16.19
CA LEU A 225 -4.16 2.66 -15.86
C LEU A 225 -4.38 3.14 -14.42
N GLY A 226 -3.53 2.70 -13.49
CA GLY A 226 -3.64 3.06 -12.08
C GLY A 226 -2.33 2.94 -11.31
N LYS A 227 -2.23 3.66 -10.19
CA LYS A 227 -1.10 3.57 -9.25
C LYS A 227 -1.67 3.25 -7.86
N GLY A 228 -1.30 2.11 -7.32
CA GLY A 228 -1.69 1.68 -5.97
C GLY A 228 -0.56 1.87 -4.95
N SER A 229 -0.80 1.46 -3.71
CA SER A 229 0.20 1.44 -2.64
C SER A 229 1.40 0.56 -2.97
N PHE A 230 1.16 -0.59 -3.62
CA PHE A 230 2.14 -1.65 -3.82
C PHE A 230 2.75 -1.69 -5.22
N GLY A 231 2.21 -0.92 -6.16
CA GLY A 231 2.55 -1.10 -7.57
C GLY A 231 1.74 -0.25 -8.54
N LYS A 232 1.77 -0.69 -9.80
CA LYS A 232 1.08 -0.03 -10.91
C LYS A 232 0.21 -1.03 -11.66
N VAL A 233 -0.92 -0.55 -12.17
CA VAL A 233 -1.73 -1.27 -13.14
C VAL A 233 -1.45 -0.68 -14.52
N LEU A 234 -1.10 -1.53 -15.48
CA LEU A 234 -0.65 -1.14 -16.82
C LEU A 234 -1.56 -1.80 -17.86
N LEU A 235 -1.97 -1.05 -18.88
CA LEU A 235 -2.54 -1.63 -20.10
C LEU A 235 -1.40 -2.27 -20.89
N ALA A 236 -1.55 -3.55 -21.21
CA ALA A 236 -0.59 -4.28 -22.02
C ALA A 236 -1.26 -5.12 -23.09
N GLU A 237 -0.60 -5.27 -24.23
CA GLU A 237 -1.03 -6.12 -25.34
C GLU A 237 -0.16 -7.37 -25.42
N LEU A 238 -0.79 -8.53 -25.62
CA LEU A 238 -0.06 -9.77 -25.89
C LEU A 238 0.46 -9.76 -27.33
N LYS A 239 1.80 -9.85 -27.47
CA LYS A 239 2.48 -9.74 -28.77
C LYS A 239 1.91 -10.71 -29.80
N GLY A 240 1.52 -10.17 -30.95
CA GLY A 240 1.06 -10.94 -32.11
C GLY A 240 -0.36 -11.48 -32.02
N LYS A 241 -1.15 -11.08 -31.00
CA LYS A 241 -2.53 -11.53 -30.83
C LYS A 241 -3.59 -10.43 -30.86
N ASN A 242 -3.19 -9.15 -30.77
CA ASN A 242 -4.13 -8.02 -30.62
C ASN A 242 -5.09 -8.20 -29.42
N GLU A 243 -4.63 -8.89 -28.36
CA GLU A 243 -5.36 -9.13 -27.12
C GLU A 243 -4.82 -8.20 -26.03
N PHE A 244 -5.71 -7.43 -25.39
CA PHE A 244 -5.36 -6.45 -24.37
C PHE A 244 -5.67 -6.94 -22.96
N PHE A 245 -4.81 -6.60 -22.01
CA PHE A 245 -4.85 -7.03 -20.62
C PHE A 245 -4.54 -5.87 -19.67
N ALA A 246 -5.09 -5.94 -18.46
CA ALA A 246 -4.68 -5.11 -17.34
C ALA A 246 -3.62 -5.88 -16.52
N VAL A 247 -2.41 -5.33 -16.45
CA VAL A 247 -1.27 -5.93 -15.77
C VAL A 247 -1.01 -5.22 -14.45
N LYS A 248 -1.33 -5.87 -13.32
CA LYS A 248 -0.96 -5.39 -11.98
C LYS A 248 0.47 -5.86 -11.68
N ALA A 249 1.39 -4.90 -11.66
CA ALA A 249 2.81 -5.12 -11.39
C ALA A 249 3.16 -4.60 -9.97
N LEU A 250 3.55 -5.53 -9.09
CA LEU A 250 3.91 -5.26 -7.70
C LEU A 250 5.41 -5.40 -7.49
N LYS A 251 6.02 -4.51 -6.71
CA LYS A 251 7.43 -4.61 -6.35
C LYS A 251 7.61 -5.49 -5.12
N LYS A 252 8.50 -6.49 -5.17
CA LYS A 252 8.67 -7.45 -4.07
C LYS A 252 9.23 -6.82 -2.79
N ASP A 253 10.16 -5.87 -2.92
CA ASP A 253 10.71 -5.12 -1.79
C ASP A 253 9.62 -4.33 -1.04
N VAL A 254 8.73 -3.65 -1.76
CA VAL A 254 7.60 -2.93 -1.17
C VAL A 254 6.63 -3.87 -0.47
N VAL A 255 6.26 -4.99 -1.10
CA VAL A 255 5.40 -6.03 -0.48
C VAL A 255 6.02 -6.58 0.81
N LEU A 256 7.34 -6.80 0.84
CA LEU A 256 8.06 -7.27 2.03
C LEU A 256 8.14 -6.21 3.13
N ILE A 257 8.41 -4.94 2.77
CA ILE A 257 8.47 -3.82 3.72
C ILE A 257 7.12 -3.63 4.39
N ASP A 258 6.04 -3.67 3.60
CA ASP A 258 4.67 -3.45 4.07
C ASP A 258 4.08 -4.69 4.79
N ASP A 259 4.76 -5.84 4.74
CA ASP A 259 4.35 -7.12 5.36
C ASP A 259 3.06 -7.69 4.74
N ASP A 260 2.88 -7.49 3.43
CA ASP A 260 1.67 -7.82 2.66
C ASP A 260 1.84 -9.06 1.76
N VAL A 261 2.79 -9.94 2.11
CA VAL A 261 3.04 -11.19 1.38
C VAL A 261 1.78 -12.06 1.36
N GLU A 262 1.14 -12.25 2.51
CA GLU A 262 -0.08 -13.06 2.61
C GLU A 262 -1.25 -12.44 1.84
N CYS A 263 -1.41 -11.10 1.87
CA CYS A 263 -2.43 -10.38 1.09
C CYS A 263 -2.28 -10.69 -0.40
N THR A 264 -1.03 -10.62 -0.89
CA THR A 264 -0.69 -10.87 -2.29
C THR A 264 -0.97 -12.33 -2.68
N MET A 265 -0.70 -13.27 -1.77
CA MET A 265 -0.95 -14.70 -2.00
C MET A 265 -2.46 -15.03 -1.94
N VAL A 266 -3.21 -14.40 -1.04
CA VAL A 266 -4.68 -14.48 -0.99
C VAL A 266 -5.26 -13.94 -2.28
N GLU A 267 -4.86 -12.74 -2.72
CA GLU A 267 -5.34 -12.12 -3.96
C GLU A 267 -5.16 -13.06 -5.15
N LYS A 268 -3.98 -13.70 -5.28
CA LYS A 268 -3.71 -14.70 -6.31
C LYS A 268 -4.69 -15.88 -6.26
N ARG A 269 -4.98 -16.42 -5.07
CA ARG A 269 -5.88 -17.58 -4.92
C ARG A 269 -7.32 -17.19 -5.23
N VAL A 270 -7.79 -16.05 -4.73
CA VAL A 270 -9.14 -15.55 -4.99
C VAL A 270 -9.35 -15.27 -6.48
N LEU A 271 -8.40 -14.59 -7.13
CA LEU A 271 -8.43 -14.33 -8.58
C LEU A 271 -8.42 -15.62 -9.41
N ALA A 272 -7.75 -16.68 -8.95
CA ALA A 272 -7.76 -17.97 -9.64
C ALA A 272 -9.11 -18.69 -9.53
N LEU A 273 -9.91 -18.42 -8.49
CA LEU A 273 -11.27 -18.94 -8.32
C LEU A 273 -12.32 -18.08 -9.02
N ALA A 274 -12.04 -16.77 -9.21
CA ALA A 274 -12.96 -15.79 -9.77
C ALA A 274 -13.46 -16.13 -11.19
N TRP A 275 -12.75 -16.99 -11.93
CA TRP A 275 -13.15 -17.42 -13.28
C TRP A 275 -14.52 -18.14 -13.31
N GLU A 276 -15.00 -18.65 -12.17
CA GLU A 276 -16.32 -19.30 -12.06
C GLU A 276 -17.49 -18.29 -12.00
N ASN A 277 -17.24 -16.99 -11.91
CA ASN A 277 -18.28 -15.96 -11.78
C ASN A 277 -18.09 -14.84 -12.83
N PRO A 278 -19.14 -14.47 -13.59
CA PRO A 278 -19.02 -13.44 -14.62
C PRO A 278 -18.79 -12.03 -14.06
N PHE A 279 -19.23 -11.75 -12.82
CA PHE A 279 -19.19 -10.42 -12.21
C PHE A 279 -17.92 -10.18 -11.37
N LEU A 280 -16.94 -11.08 -11.44
CA LEU A 280 -15.61 -10.90 -10.85
C LEU A 280 -14.58 -10.73 -11.95
N THR A 281 -13.54 -9.93 -11.69
CA THR A 281 -12.43 -9.74 -12.62
C THR A 281 -11.65 -11.04 -12.79
N HIS A 282 -11.42 -11.42 -14.05
CA HIS A 282 -10.77 -12.65 -14.42
C HIS A 282 -9.25 -12.53 -14.54
N LEU A 283 -8.55 -13.55 -14.02
CA LEU A 283 -7.11 -13.69 -14.10
C LEU A 283 -6.73 -14.62 -15.25
N TYR A 284 -5.99 -14.09 -16.22
CA TYR A 284 -5.47 -14.87 -17.33
C TYR A 284 -4.23 -15.70 -16.93
N CYS A 285 -3.24 -15.05 -16.32
CA CYS A 285 -2.08 -15.74 -15.74
C CYS A 285 -1.32 -14.88 -14.73
N THR A 286 -0.38 -15.50 -14.02
CA THR A 286 0.57 -14.80 -13.14
C THR A 286 2.00 -15.25 -13.45
N PHE A 287 2.95 -14.33 -13.35
CA PHE A 287 4.37 -14.66 -13.38
C PHE A 287 5.15 -13.70 -12.46
N GLN A 288 6.42 -13.99 -12.25
CA GLN A 288 7.31 -13.15 -11.44
C GLN A 288 8.67 -13.01 -12.11
N THR A 289 9.31 -11.86 -11.89
CA THR A 289 10.74 -11.66 -12.17
C THR A 289 11.50 -11.69 -10.85
N LYS A 290 12.80 -11.35 -10.86
CA LYS A 290 13.60 -11.22 -9.63
C LYS A 290 12.96 -10.22 -8.66
N ASP A 291 12.52 -9.07 -9.19
CA ASP A 291 12.13 -7.92 -8.36
C ASP A 291 10.63 -7.64 -8.34
N HIS A 292 9.84 -8.24 -9.24
CA HIS A 292 8.41 -7.93 -9.39
C HIS A 292 7.51 -9.18 -9.46
N LEU A 293 6.25 -9.01 -9.05
CA LEU A 293 5.15 -9.93 -9.26
C LEU A 293 4.18 -9.33 -10.29
N PHE A 294 3.64 -10.16 -11.19
CA PHE A 294 2.75 -9.74 -12.26
C PHE A 294 1.46 -10.58 -12.26
N PHE A 295 0.33 -9.88 -12.26
CA PHE A 295 -1.00 -10.45 -12.44
C PHE A 295 -1.56 -9.93 -13.76
N ILE A 296 -1.81 -10.84 -14.70
CA ILE A 296 -2.35 -10.54 -16.02
C ILE A 296 -3.85 -10.78 -15.95
N MET A 297 -4.62 -9.70 -15.95
CA MET A 297 -6.06 -9.69 -15.77
C MET A 297 -6.75 -9.22 -17.05
N GLU A 298 -8.03 -9.55 -17.21
CA GLU A 298 -8.83 -9.00 -18.30
C GLU A 298 -8.82 -7.46 -18.27
N PHE A 299 -8.82 -6.84 -19.45
CA PHE A 299 -8.90 -5.38 -19.56
C PHE A 299 -10.36 -4.93 -19.60
N LEU A 300 -10.74 -4.08 -18.66
CA LEU A 300 -12.08 -3.50 -18.54
C LEU A 300 -12.05 -2.05 -19.01
N ASN A 301 -12.77 -1.75 -20.10
CA ASN A 301 -12.75 -0.45 -20.76
C ASN A 301 -13.96 0.44 -20.41
N GLY A 302 -14.93 -0.05 -19.63
CA GLY A 302 -16.12 0.69 -19.23
C GLY A 302 -15.90 1.70 -18.10
N GLY A 303 -14.73 1.68 -17.44
CA GLY A 303 -14.44 2.52 -16.27
C GLY A 303 -15.07 1.99 -14.98
N ASP A 304 -14.72 2.60 -13.85
CA ASP A 304 -15.31 2.29 -12.54
C ASP A 304 -16.61 3.07 -12.28
N LEU A 305 -17.44 2.57 -11.36
CA LEU A 305 -18.71 3.23 -11.02
C LEU A 305 -18.51 4.63 -10.43
N MET A 306 -17.37 4.89 -9.79
CA MET A 306 -17.06 6.22 -9.24
C MET A 306 -16.95 7.26 -10.36
N PHE A 307 -16.28 6.93 -11.46
CA PHE A 307 -16.24 7.78 -12.66
C PHE A 307 -17.66 8.06 -13.21
N HIS A 308 -18.51 7.03 -13.31
CA HIS A 308 -19.86 7.18 -13.84
C HIS A 308 -20.78 8.02 -12.93
N ILE A 309 -20.62 7.90 -11.62
CA ILE A 309 -21.44 8.65 -10.68
C ILE A 309 -21.01 10.11 -10.60
N GLN A 310 -19.72 10.41 -10.71
CA GLN A 310 -19.22 11.79 -10.74
C GLN A 310 -19.76 12.60 -11.91
N ASP A 311 -19.99 11.98 -13.06
CA ASP A 311 -20.61 12.62 -14.23
C ASP A 311 -22.12 12.86 -14.03
N LYS A 312 -22.83 11.92 -13.39
CA LYS A 312 -24.30 11.92 -13.29
C LYS A 312 -24.85 12.48 -11.98
N GLY A 313 -24.03 12.62 -10.95
CA GLY A 313 -24.45 12.91 -9.58
C GLY A 313 -25.00 11.68 -8.85
N ARG A 314 -26.00 11.02 -9.42
CA ARG A 314 -26.59 9.76 -8.92
C ARG A 314 -27.11 8.89 -10.06
N PHE A 315 -27.35 7.62 -9.80
CA PHE A 315 -28.02 6.71 -10.74
C PHE A 315 -29.53 6.71 -10.52
N ASP A 316 -30.28 6.46 -11.59
CA ASP A 316 -31.70 6.17 -11.48
C ASP A 316 -31.92 4.81 -10.79
N LEU A 317 -33.13 4.62 -10.28
CA LEU A 317 -33.49 3.42 -9.52
C LEU A 317 -33.23 2.13 -10.30
N TYR A 318 -33.53 2.09 -11.60
CA TYR A 318 -33.37 0.88 -12.40
C TYR A 318 -31.89 0.56 -12.58
N ARG A 319 -31.06 1.56 -12.93
CA ARG A 319 -29.61 1.39 -13.07
C ARG A 319 -28.96 0.94 -11.74
N ALA A 320 -29.31 1.58 -10.62
CA ALA A 320 -28.81 1.20 -9.30
C ALA A 320 -29.23 -0.22 -8.91
N THR A 321 -30.47 -0.61 -9.23
CA THR A 321 -30.98 -1.98 -8.99
C THR A 321 -30.23 -3.01 -9.83
N PHE A 322 -30.01 -2.72 -11.11
CA PHE A 322 -29.29 -3.60 -12.03
C PHE A 322 -27.86 -3.87 -11.55
N TYR A 323 -27.08 -2.82 -11.27
CA TYR A 323 -25.73 -2.98 -10.74
C TYR A 323 -25.71 -3.62 -9.35
N GLY A 324 -26.64 -3.22 -8.48
CA GLY A 324 -26.78 -3.82 -7.16
C GLY A 324 -26.99 -5.33 -7.21
N ALA A 325 -27.83 -5.82 -8.13
CA ALA A 325 -28.07 -7.25 -8.31
C ALA A 325 -26.81 -8.01 -8.75
N GLU A 326 -26.05 -7.47 -9.71
CA GLU A 326 -24.80 -8.11 -10.19
C GLU A 326 -23.72 -8.15 -9.10
N ILE A 327 -23.58 -7.07 -8.33
CA ILE A 327 -22.67 -7.01 -7.17
C ILE A 327 -23.05 -8.08 -6.14
N VAL A 328 -24.34 -8.22 -5.82
CA VAL A 328 -24.86 -9.25 -4.91
C VAL A 328 -24.46 -10.65 -5.38
N CYS A 329 -24.60 -10.95 -6.67
CA CYS A 329 -24.20 -12.23 -7.24
C CYS A 329 -22.69 -12.50 -7.07
N GLY A 330 -21.84 -11.50 -7.27
CA GLY A 330 -20.40 -11.60 -7.04
C GLY A 330 -20.05 -11.84 -5.57
N LEU A 331 -20.66 -11.10 -4.65
CA LEU A 331 -20.45 -11.27 -3.19
C LEU A 331 -20.92 -12.63 -2.70
N GLN A 332 -22.11 -13.07 -3.10
CA GLN A 332 -22.64 -14.38 -2.71
C GLN A 332 -21.74 -15.52 -3.18
N PHE A 333 -21.17 -15.42 -4.38
CA PHE A 333 -20.18 -16.39 -4.84
C PHE A 333 -18.95 -16.44 -3.92
N LEU A 334 -18.36 -15.28 -3.57
CA LEU A 334 -17.22 -15.24 -2.64
C LEU A 334 -17.58 -15.83 -1.27
N HIS A 335 -18.74 -15.45 -0.72
CA HIS A 335 -19.22 -15.92 0.58
C HIS A 335 -19.44 -17.44 0.57
N SER A 336 -19.95 -18.01 -0.53
CA SER A 336 -20.12 -19.46 -0.70
C SER A 336 -18.82 -20.24 -0.68
N LYS A 337 -17.69 -19.59 -1.01
CA LYS A 337 -16.33 -20.15 -0.92
C LYS A 337 -15.65 -19.85 0.41
N GLY A 338 -16.36 -19.26 1.39
CA GLY A 338 -15.80 -18.86 2.67
C GLY A 338 -14.83 -17.68 2.59
N ILE A 339 -15.05 -16.77 1.64
CA ILE A 339 -14.22 -15.58 1.38
C ILE A 339 -15.03 -14.33 1.72
N ILE A 340 -14.46 -13.42 2.50
CA ILE A 340 -14.98 -12.05 2.68
C ILE A 340 -14.14 -11.05 1.86
N TYR A 341 -14.79 -10.08 1.23
CA TYR A 341 -14.15 -9.17 0.27
C TYR A 341 -13.50 -7.94 0.94
N ARG A 342 -14.21 -7.28 1.87
CA ARG A 342 -13.76 -6.22 2.80
C ARG A 342 -13.30 -4.88 2.21
N ASP A 343 -13.37 -4.67 0.90
CA ASP A 343 -13.06 -3.37 0.27
C ASP A 343 -14.04 -3.02 -0.85
N LEU A 344 -15.34 -3.25 -0.60
CA LEU A 344 -16.40 -2.86 -1.54
C LEU A 344 -16.60 -1.34 -1.50
N LYS A 345 -16.42 -0.71 -2.67
CA LYS A 345 -16.56 0.72 -2.93
C LYS A 345 -16.75 0.95 -4.43
N LEU A 346 -17.20 2.13 -4.81
CA LEU A 346 -17.44 2.49 -6.20
C LEU A 346 -16.19 2.35 -7.09
N ASP A 347 -15.00 2.69 -6.59
CA ASP A 347 -13.73 2.58 -7.34
C ASP A 347 -13.34 1.13 -7.71
N ASN A 348 -13.80 0.16 -6.91
CA ASN A 348 -13.46 -1.26 -7.09
C ASN A 348 -14.51 -2.03 -7.92
N VAL A 349 -15.56 -1.35 -8.34
CA VAL A 349 -16.63 -1.93 -9.17
C VAL A 349 -16.51 -1.33 -10.56
N MET A 350 -16.04 -2.14 -11.51
CA MET A 350 -15.77 -1.73 -12.88
C MET A 350 -16.87 -2.19 -13.84
N LEU A 351 -16.95 -1.54 -14.99
CA LEU A 351 -17.81 -1.95 -16.10
C LEU A 351 -16.98 -2.55 -17.24
N ASP A 352 -17.47 -3.63 -17.81
CA ASP A 352 -16.95 -4.18 -19.06
C ASP A 352 -17.49 -3.41 -20.28
N LYS A 353 -17.15 -3.91 -21.48
CA LYS A 353 -17.55 -3.29 -22.76
C LYS A 353 -19.06 -3.36 -23.03
N GLU A 354 -19.77 -4.30 -22.38
CA GLU A 354 -21.21 -4.53 -22.51
C GLU A 354 -22.01 -3.80 -21.43
N GLY A 355 -21.31 -3.25 -20.42
CA GLY A 355 -21.90 -2.50 -19.33
C GLY A 355 -22.24 -3.34 -18.10
N HIS A 356 -21.73 -4.58 -18.03
CA HIS A 356 -21.88 -5.45 -16.87
C HIS A 356 -20.80 -5.18 -15.82
N ILE A 357 -21.16 -5.43 -14.56
CA ILE A 357 -20.30 -5.22 -13.41
C ILE A 357 -19.19 -6.26 -13.36
N LYS A 358 -18.00 -5.79 -12.96
CA LYS A 358 -16.82 -6.59 -12.63
C LYS A 358 -16.21 -6.05 -11.34
N ILE A 359 -16.29 -6.83 -10.27
CA ILE A 359 -15.59 -6.52 -9.01
C ILE A 359 -14.10 -6.79 -9.21
N ALA A 360 -13.27 -5.81 -8.86
CA ALA A 360 -11.82 -5.84 -8.99
C ALA A 360 -11.10 -5.77 -7.63
N ASP A 361 -9.77 -5.82 -7.63
CA ASP A 361 -8.90 -5.67 -6.45
C ASP A 361 -9.23 -6.54 -5.23
N PHE A 362 -8.78 -7.80 -5.25
CA PHE A 362 -9.01 -8.78 -4.17
C PHE A 362 -7.92 -8.74 -3.09
N GLY A 363 -7.08 -7.70 -3.05
CA GLY A 363 -5.97 -7.56 -2.11
C GLY A 363 -6.38 -7.55 -0.63
N MET A 364 -7.64 -7.20 -0.35
CA MET A 364 -8.21 -7.14 1.00
C MET A 364 -9.02 -8.38 1.37
N CYS A 365 -9.12 -9.38 0.50
CA CYS A 365 -9.92 -10.56 0.80
C CYS A 365 -9.39 -11.33 2.03
N LYS A 366 -10.28 -12.11 2.67
CA LYS A 366 -9.89 -13.08 3.70
C LYS A 366 -10.61 -14.40 3.45
N GLU A 367 -9.82 -15.46 3.26
CA GLU A 367 -10.29 -16.83 3.08
C GLU A 367 -10.54 -17.54 4.42
N ASN A 368 -11.20 -18.69 4.36
CA ASN A 368 -11.48 -19.59 5.50
C ASN A 368 -12.35 -18.95 6.59
N VAL A 369 -13.27 -18.07 6.20
CA VAL A 369 -14.25 -17.46 7.11
C VAL A 369 -15.51 -18.31 7.14
N GLY A 370 -15.97 -18.67 8.34
CA GLY A 370 -17.14 -19.53 8.55
C GLY A 370 -17.13 -20.18 9.93
N GLY A 371 -18.32 -20.44 10.48
CA GLY A 371 -18.46 -20.96 11.85
C GLY A 371 -17.79 -20.03 12.88
N ASP A 372 -16.86 -20.59 13.67
CA ASP A 372 -16.10 -19.84 14.68
C ASP A 372 -14.89 -19.05 14.13
N ASN A 373 -14.53 -19.28 12.85
CA ASN A 373 -13.44 -18.58 12.20
C ASN A 373 -13.88 -17.21 11.71
N LYS A 374 -13.62 -16.20 12.57
CA LYS A 374 -13.90 -14.79 12.32
C LYS A 374 -12.63 -13.98 12.08
N ALA A 375 -12.71 -12.99 11.20
CA ALA A 375 -11.67 -12.01 10.99
C ALA A 375 -11.65 -10.96 12.13
N SER A 376 -10.51 -10.32 12.34
CA SER A 376 -10.32 -9.27 13.35
C SER A 376 -9.45 -8.11 12.88
N THR A 377 -9.02 -8.13 11.61
CA THR A 377 -8.14 -7.11 11.06
C THR A 377 -8.92 -5.82 10.82
N PHE A 378 -8.38 -4.69 11.24
CA PHE A 378 -8.93 -3.39 10.87
C PHE A 378 -8.49 -3.05 9.43
N CYS A 379 -9.43 -3.05 8.49
CA CYS A 379 -9.20 -2.76 7.07
C CYS A 379 -10.48 -2.24 6.39
N GLY A 380 -10.36 -1.83 5.13
CA GLY A 380 -11.44 -1.26 4.34
C GLY A 380 -11.28 0.25 4.11
N THR A 381 -12.07 0.77 3.19
CA THR A 381 -12.10 2.20 2.85
C THR A 381 -12.98 2.95 3.85
N PRO A 382 -12.51 4.07 4.47
CA PRO A 382 -13.14 4.70 5.64
C PRO A 382 -14.67 4.84 5.60
N ASP A 383 -15.21 5.32 4.49
CA ASP A 383 -16.65 5.58 4.32
C ASP A 383 -17.49 4.29 4.26
N TYR A 384 -16.89 3.17 3.90
CA TYR A 384 -17.54 1.86 3.75
C TYR A 384 -17.29 0.91 4.93
N ILE A 385 -16.53 1.33 5.96
CA ILE A 385 -16.18 0.45 7.08
C ILE A 385 -17.41 0.18 7.96
N ALA A 386 -17.67 -1.11 8.19
CA ALA A 386 -18.74 -1.57 9.07
C ALA A 386 -18.49 -1.20 10.55
N PRO A 387 -19.55 -0.92 11.34
CA PRO A 387 -19.42 -0.49 12.73
C PRO A 387 -18.70 -1.52 13.61
N GLU A 388 -18.88 -2.81 13.37
CA GLU A 388 -18.19 -3.87 14.11
C GLU A 388 -16.67 -3.85 13.88
N ILE A 389 -16.20 -3.44 12.70
CA ILE A 389 -14.77 -3.24 12.42
C ILE A 389 -14.26 -2.02 13.21
N LEU A 390 -15.03 -0.92 13.22
CA LEU A 390 -14.69 0.30 13.96
C LEU A 390 -14.56 0.06 15.47
N GLN A 391 -15.41 -0.83 16.00
CA GLN A 391 -15.39 -1.24 17.40
C GLN A 391 -14.31 -2.29 17.72
N GLY A 392 -13.56 -2.76 16.72
CA GLY A 392 -12.55 -3.80 16.89
C GLY A 392 -13.12 -5.19 17.23
N LEU A 393 -14.41 -5.42 16.92
CA LEU A 393 -15.06 -6.70 17.12
C LEU A 393 -14.62 -7.71 16.04
N ARG A 394 -14.76 -9.00 16.35
CA ARG A 394 -14.53 -10.07 15.37
C ARG A 394 -15.73 -10.18 14.43
N TYR A 395 -15.48 -10.29 13.13
CA TYR A 395 -16.52 -10.19 12.10
C TYR A 395 -16.43 -11.30 11.03
N THR A 396 -17.51 -11.42 10.25
CA THR A 396 -17.65 -12.40 9.14
C THR A 396 -18.18 -11.68 7.90
N PHE A 397 -19.10 -12.30 7.14
CA PHE A 397 -19.67 -11.76 5.90
C PHE A 397 -20.53 -10.49 6.09
N SER A 398 -20.95 -10.18 7.32
CA SER A 398 -21.79 -9.01 7.63
C SER A 398 -21.19 -7.69 7.15
N VAL A 399 -19.86 -7.58 7.16
CA VAL A 399 -19.17 -6.34 6.80
C VAL A 399 -19.29 -6.02 5.31
N ASP A 400 -19.35 -7.04 4.44
CA ASP A 400 -19.56 -6.84 3.00
C ASP A 400 -20.98 -6.35 2.72
N TRP A 401 -21.97 -6.83 3.48
CA TRP A 401 -23.36 -6.38 3.37
C TRP A 401 -23.55 -4.94 3.87
N TRP A 402 -22.80 -4.54 4.89
CA TRP A 402 -22.74 -3.14 5.29
C TRP A 402 -22.17 -2.27 4.17
N SER A 403 -20.99 -2.61 3.64
CA SER A 403 -20.37 -1.86 2.56
C SER A 403 -21.25 -1.84 1.30
N PHE A 404 -22.00 -2.91 1.02
CA PHE A 404 -23.00 -2.94 -0.06
C PHE A 404 -24.13 -1.94 0.19
N GLY A 405 -24.63 -1.85 1.43
CA GLY A 405 -25.64 -0.85 1.80
C GLY A 405 -25.15 0.59 1.60
N VAL A 406 -23.90 0.88 1.97
CA VAL A 406 -23.26 2.18 1.73
C VAL A 406 -23.13 2.47 0.23
N LEU A 407 -22.64 1.50 -0.55
CA LEU A 407 -22.50 1.64 -2.00
C LEU A 407 -23.86 1.88 -2.68
N LEU A 408 -24.90 1.15 -2.27
CA LEU A 408 -26.25 1.32 -2.80
C LEU A 408 -26.85 2.69 -2.43
N TYR A 409 -26.56 3.19 -1.23
CA TYR A 409 -26.93 4.53 -0.80
C TYR A 409 -26.29 5.59 -1.72
N GLU A 410 -24.98 5.51 -1.96
CA GLU A 410 -24.29 6.45 -2.85
C GLU A 410 -24.82 6.38 -4.28
N MET A 411 -25.14 5.19 -4.80
CA MET A 411 -25.74 5.07 -6.14
C MET A 411 -27.08 5.79 -6.24
N LEU A 412 -27.86 5.88 -5.16
CA LEU A 412 -29.23 6.40 -5.17
C LEU A 412 -29.35 7.87 -4.74
N ILE A 413 -28.43 8.38 -3.93
CA ILE A 413 -28.53 9.68 -3.24
C ILE A 413 -27.25 10.47 -3.48
#